data_AF-A0A523AWI0-F1
#
_entry.id   AF-A0A523AWI0-F1
#
_cell.length_a   1.000
_cell.length_b   1.000
_cell.length_c   1.000
_cell.angle_alpha   90.00
_cell.angle_beta   90.00
_cell.angle_gamma   90.00
#
_symmetry.space_group_name_H-M   'P 1'
#
loop_
_entity.id
_entity.type
_entity.pdbx_description
1 polymer ?
#
loop_
_entity_poly.entity_id
_entity_poly.type
_entity_poly.pdbx_seq_one_letter_code
_entity_poly.pdbx_strand_id
1 'polypeptide(L)'
;MGGVAVSDLIRSMMRMGFSREEIYEVLAGAGVFGEEIHLLIEHVGAEFGEAGLETRPSHLALELIRWLKPELEALSREMNFRFDLLLRELRKGSRKNRKG
;
A
#
# COMPACT_ATOMS: atom_id res chain seq x y z
N MET A 1 -33.68 16.07 -2.84
CA MET A 1 -32.66 15.14 -3.39
C MET A 1 -31.33 15.61 -2.86
N GLY A 2 -30.80 14.93 -1.83
CA GLY A 2 -29.54 15.30 -1.21
C GLY A 2 -28.40 14.96 -2.15
N GLY A 3 -27.90 15.95 -2.89
CA GLY A 3 -26.63 15.81 -3.58
C GLY A 3 -25.57 15.50 -2.53
N VAL A 4 -24.84 14.40 -2.71
CA VAL A 4 -23.67 14.11 -1.89
C VAL A 4 -22.74 15.32 -2.02
N ALA A 5 -22.48 16.02 -0.91
CA ALA A 5 -21.56 17.14 -0.93
C ALA A 5 -20.19 16.62 -1.37
N VAL A 6 -19.50 17.36 -2.25
CA VAL A 6 -18.18 16.95 -2.77
C VAL A 6 -17.20 16.65 -1.63
N SER A 7 -17.33 17.34 -0.49
CA SER A 7 -16.59 17.06 0.74
C SER A 7 -16.83 15.66 1.33
N ASP A 8 -18.06 15.14 1.28
CA ASP A 8 -18.38 13.78 1.76
C ASP A 8 -17.80 12.72 0.82
N LEU A 9 -17.78 13.00 -0.49
CA LEU A 9 -17.11 12.15 -1.46
C LEU A 9 -15.59 12.12 -1.20
N ILE A 10 -14.94 13.28 -1.05
CA ILE A 10 -13.52 13.38 -0.72
C ILE A 10 -13.21 12.61 0.58
N ARG A 11 -14.02 12.81 1.62
CA ARG A 11 -13.86 12.12 2.91
C ARG A 11 -14.02 10.60 2.78
N SER A 12 -14.93 10.14 1.93
CA SER A 12 -15.09 8.71 1.62
C SER A 12 -13.85 8.16 0.90
N MET A 13 -13.33 8.86 -0.10
CA MET A 13 -12.13 8.47 -0.84
C MET A 13 -10.89 8.41 0.05
N MET A 14 -10.71 9.38 0.94
CA MET A 14 -9.64 9.36 1.95
C MET A 14 -9.78 8.14 2.88
N ARG A 15 -11.00 7.79 3.32
CA ARG A 15 -11.24 6.56 4.11
C ARG A 15 -10.90 5.29 3.34
N MET A 16 -11.03 5.32 2.03
CA MET A 16 -10.65 4.21 1.14
C MET A 16 -9.14 4.20 0.83
N GLY A 17 -8.37 5.18 1.32
CA GLY A 17 -6.93 5.25 1.16
C GLY A 17 -6.45 5.89 -0.13
N PHE A 18 -7.31 6.63 -0.85
CA PHE A 18 -6.88 7.40 -2.01
C PHE A 18 -5.95 8.54 -1.59
N SER A 19 -4.89 8.79 -2.35
CA SER A 19 -4.04 9.97 -2.18
C SER A 19 -4.76 11.25 -2.61
N ARG A 20 -4.21 12.41 -2.24
CA ARG A 20 -4.78 13.72 -2.63
C ARG A 20 -4.77 13.89 -4.14
N GLU A 21 -3.71 13.42 -4.79
CA GLU A 21 -3.52 13.44 -6.24
C GLU A 21 -4.55 12.54 -6.94
N GLU A 22 -4.76 11.31 -6.43
CA GLU A 22 -5.76 10.40 -6.98
C GLU A 22 -7.19 10.96 -6.83
N ILE A 23 -7.49 11.59 -5.70
CA ILE A 23 -8.78 12.27 -5.49
C ILE A 23 -8.96 13.41 -6.49
N TYR A 24 -7.92 14.22 -6.70
CA TYR A 24 -7.96 15.33 -7.64
C TYR A 24 -8.17 14.84 -9.08
N GLU A 25 -7.45 13.80 -9.51
CA GLU A 25 -7.59 13.22 -10.86
C GLU A 25 -9.00 12.67 -11.12
N VAL A 26 -9.57 11.95 -10.15
CA VAL A 26 -10.94 11.41 -10.25
C VAL A 26 -11.97 12.53 -10.36
N LEU A 27 -11.86 13.57 -9.52
CA LEU A 27 -12.78 14.71 -9.57
C LEU A 27 -12.63 15.50 -10.88
N ALA A 28 -11.39 15.75 -11.32
CA ALA A 28 -11.11 16.41 -12.59
C ALA A 28 -11.70 15.61 -13.77
N GLY A 29 -11.54 14.28 -13.76
CA GLY A 29 -12.13 13.37 -14.76
C GLY A 29 -13.67 13.39 -14.78
N ALA A 30 -14.31 13.70 -13.64
CA ALA A 30 -15.75 13.89 -13.53
C ALA A 30 -16.23 15.32 -13.88
N GLY A 31 -15.31 16.20 -14.32
CA GLY A 31 -15.62 17.59 -14.64
C GLY A 31 -15.71 18.51 -13.42
N VAL A 32 -15.19 18.07 -12.26
CA VAL A 32 -15.11 18.84 -11.01
C VAL A 32 -13.66 19.29 -10.82
N PHE A 33 -13.35 20.51 -11.23
CA PHE A 33 -11.98 21.06 -11.24
C PHE A 33 -11.95 22.51 -10.78
N GLY A 34 -10.79 22.97 -10.31
CA GLY A 34 -10.55 24.34 -9.86
C GLY A 34 -9.74 24.41 -8.58
N GLU A 35 -9.22 25.60 -8.28
CA GLU A 35 -8.47 25.89 -7.05
C GLU A 35 -9.30 25.62 -5.79
N GLU A 36 -10.61 25.87 -5.86
CA GLU A 36 -11.57 25.58 -4.79
C GLU A 36 -11.62 24.10 -4.41
N ILE A 37 -11.48 23.20 -5.39
CA ILE A 37 -11.43 21.75 -5.13
C ILE A 37 -10.11 21.35 -4.49
N HIS A 38 -9.00 21.97 -4.90
CA HIS A 38 -7.71 21.74 -4.26
C HIS A 38 -7.71 22.17 -2.80
N LEU A 39 -8.22 23.39 -2.52
CA LEU A 39 -8.40 23.89 -1.15
C LEU A 39 -9.34 23.01 -0.33
N LEU A 40 -10.41 22.49 -0.94
CA LEU A 40 -11.33 21.58 -0.28
C LEU A 40 -10.68 20.23 0.08
N ILE A 41 -9.87 19.66 -0.83
CA ILE A 41 -9.10 18.43 -0.56
C ILE A 41 -8.10 18.67 0.57
N GLU A 42 -7.38 19.79 0.55
CA GLU A 42 -6.44 20.16 1.62
C GLU A 42 -7.15 20.34 2.97
N HIS A 43 -8.27 21.05 2.99
CA HIS A 43 -9.04 21.29 4.21
C HIS A 43 -9.59 19.98 4.80
N VAL A 44 -10.23 19.15 3.98
CA VAL A 44 -10.74 17.84 4.43
C VAL A 44 -9.59 16.94 4.86
N GLY A 45 -8.45 16.97 4.17
CA GLY A 45 -7.27 16.21 4.55
C GLY A 45 -6.67 16.62 5.89
N ALA A 46 -6.66 17.93 6.20
CA ALA A 46 -6.25 18.46 7.48
C ALA A 46 -7.19 18.00 8.61
N GLU A 47 -8.51 18.13 8.42
CA GLU A 47 -9.52 17.62 9.36
C GLU A 47 -9.35 16.11 9.62
N PHE A 48 -9.07 15.36 8.54
CA PHE A 48 -8.89 13.91 8.60
C PHE A 48 -7.66 13.52 9.42
N GLY A 49 -6.55 14.25 9.22
CA GLY A 49 -5.32 14.07 9.98
C GLY A 49 -5.45 14.49 11.45
N GLU A 50 -6.07 15.64 11.72
CA GLU A 50 -6.31 16.15 13.08
C GLU A 50 -7.23 15.23 13.90
N ALA A 51 -8.22 14.61 13.24
CA ALA A 51 -9.13 13.67 13.88
C ALA A 51 -8.50 12.30 14.18
N GLY A 52 -7.23 12.07 13.80
CA GLY A 52 -6.57 10.77 13.95
C GLY A 52 -7.30 9.66 13.19
N LEU A 53 -8.04 10.01 12.14
CA LEU A 53 -8.71 9.04 11.29
C LEU A 53 -7.62 8.36 10.45
N GLU A 54 -7.04 7.29 10.98
CA GLU A 54 -6.10 6.47 10.21
C GLU A 54 -6.74 6.07 8.87
N THR A 55 -5.98 6.22 7.79
CA THR A 55 -6.30 5.63 6.49
C THR A 55 -6.38 4.13 6.68
N ARG A 56 -7.59 3.64 6.94
CA ARG A 56 -7.83 2.21 7.06
C ARG A 56 -7.41 1.59 5.73
N PRO A 57 -6.58 0.53 5.75
CA PRO A 57 -6.31 -0.21 4.51
C PRO A 57 -7.65 -0.58 3.90
N SER A 58 -7.83 -0.23 2.63
CA SER A 58 -9.07 -0.51 1.93
C SER A 58 -9.40 -2.01 2.00
N HIS A 59 -10.67 -2.36 1.87
CA HIS A 59 -11.06 -3.77 1.79
C HIS A 59 -10.25 -4.51 0.72
N LEU A 60 -9.99 -3.86 -0.42
CA LEU A 60 -9.13 -4.38 -1.48
C LEU A 60 -7.67 -4.56 -1.01
N ALA A 61 -7.10 -3.59 -0.30
CA ALA A 61 -5.74 -3.71 0.24
C ALA A 61 -5.64 -4.87 1.24
N LEU A 62 -6.66 -5.07 2.08
CA LEU A 62 -6.72 -6.21 3.00
C LEU A 62 -6.86 -7.54 2.25
N GLU A 63 -7.66 -7.59 1.19
CA GLU A 63 -7.79 -8.78 0.34
C GLU A 63 -6.49 -9.11 -0.40
N LEU A 64 -5.81 -8.09 -0.95
CA LEU A 64 -4.51 -8.24 -1.59
C LEU A 64 -3.45 -8.75 -0.61
N ILE A 65 -3.40 -8.18 0.60
CA ILE A 65 -2.49 -8.68 1.65
C ILE A 65 -2.83 -10.12 2.02
N ARG A 66 -4.11 -10.45 2.19
CA ARG A 66 -4.56 -11.81 2.52
C ARG A 66 -4.16 -12.80 1.43
N TRP A 67 -4.25 -12.40 0.16
CA TRP A 67 -3.90 -13.23 -0.98
C TRP A 67 -2.40 -13.33 -1.21
N LEU A 68 -1.61 -12.26 -1.03
CA LEU A 68 -0.18 -12.26 -1.35
C LEU A 68 0.71 -12.81 -0.23
N LYS A 69 0.24 -12.73 1.02
CA LYS A 69 1.06 -13.09 2.19
C LYS A 69 1.53 -14.54 2.19
N PRO A 70 0.70 -15.56 1.93
CA PRO A 70 1.15 -16.96 1.92
C PRO A 70 2.23 -17.23 0.87
N GLU A 71 2.14 -16.58 -0.29
CA GLU A 71 3.01 -16.70 -1.45
C GLU A 71 4.38 -16.08 -1.15
N LEU A 72 4.38 -14.90 -0.52
CA LEU A 72 5.60 -14.26 -0.04
C LEU A 72 6.29 -15.09 1.06
N GLU A 73 5.52 -15.69 1.98
CA GLU A 73 6.06 -16.59 3.01
C GLU A 73 6.63 -17.88 2.41
N ALA A 74 5.99 -18.45 1.39
CA ALA A 74 6.50 -19.60 0.65
C ALA A 74 7.81 -19.26 -0.07
N LEU A 75 7.86 -18.13 -0.78
CA LEU A 75 9.07 -17.66 -1.46
C LEU A 75 10.22 -17.42 -0.48
N SER A 76 9.94 -16.78 0.65
CA SER A 76 10.94 -16.53 1.71
C SER A 76 11.52 -17.84 2.25
N ARG A 77 10.68 -18.85 2.52
CA ARG A 77 11.14 -20.17 2.96
C ARG A 77 12.02 -20.86 1.93
N GLU A 78 11.63 -20.82 0.66
CA GLU A 78 12.41 -21.40 -0.44
C GLU A 78 13.77 -20.72 -0.60
N MET A 79 13.82 -19.39 -0.55
CA MET A 79 15.07 -18.64 -0.61
C MET A 79 16.00 -19.01 0.55
N ASN A 80 15.49 -19.05 1.77
CA ASN A 80 16.27 -19.46 2.95
C ASN A 80 16.82 -20.88 2.81
N PHE A 81 16.00 -21.82 2.32
CA PHE A 81 16.44 -23.19 2.06
C PHE A 81 17.60 -23.25 1.05
N ARG A 82 17.51 -22.49 -0.06
CA ARG A 82 18.58 -22.42 -1.07
C ARG A 82 19.86 -21.81 -0.52
N PHE A 83 19.75 -20.74 0.27
CA PHE A 83 20.91 -20.14 0.93
C PHE A 83 21.59 -21.11 1.89
N ASP A 84 20.82 -21.85 2.68
CA ASP A 84 21.35 -22.88 3.57
C ASP A 84 22.08 -24.00 2.81
N LEU A 85 21.54 -24.41 1.66
CA LEU A 85 22.18 -25.41 0.80
C LEU A 85 23.53 -24.90 0.27
N LEU A 86 23.55 -23.68 -0.28
CA LEU A 86 24.77 -23.03 -0.79
C LEU A 86 25.82 -22.89 0.31
N LEU A 87 25.43 -22.44 1.51
CA LEU A 87 26.35 -22.34 2.65
C LEU A 87 26.95 -23.69 3.05
N ARG A 88 26.16 -24.77 2.99
CA ARG A 88 26.64 -26.14 3.26
C ARG A 88 27.63 -26.60 2.20
N GLU A 89 27.36 -26.34 0.92
CA GLU A 89 28.25 -26.69 -0.18
C GLU A 89 29.58 -25.95 -0.11
N LEU A 90 29.55 -24.63 0.13
CA LEU A 90 30.75 -23.82 0.33
C LEU A 90 31.61 -24.37 1.49
N ARG A 91 30.98 -24.72 2.63
CA ARG A 91 31.69 -25.33 3.77
C ARG A 91 32.31 -26.69 3.44
N LYS A 92 31.67 -27.50 2.60
CA LYS A 92 32.22 -28.80 2.14
C LYS A 92 33.40 -28.60 1.19
N GLY A 93 33.28 -27.67 0.24
CA GLY A 93 34.35 -27.32 -0.71
C GLY A 93 35.61 -26.80 0.00
N SER A 94 35.46 -25.91 0.99
CA SER A 94 36.61 -25.39 1.76
C SER A 94 37.31 -26.46 2.62
N ARG A 95 36.60 -27.49 3.08
CA ARG A 95 37.21 -28.61 3.83
C ARG A 95 37.97 -29.59 2.93
N LYS A 96 37.55 -29.74 1.67
CA LYS A 96 38.21 -30.61 0.68
C LYS A 96 39.55 -30.02 0.20
N ASN A 97 39.64 -28.70 0.07
CA ASN A 97 40.88 -27.99 -0.32
C ASN A 97 41.96 -27.89 0.78
N ARG A 98 41.66 -28.22 2.05
CA ARG A 98 42.64 -28.22 3.15
C ARG A 98 43.33 -29.57 3.39
N LYS A 99 42.90 -30.62 2.69
CA LYS A 99 43.42 -32.00 2.84
C LYS A 99 44.05 -32.55 1.56
N GLY A 100 44.16 -31.74 0.50
CA GLY A 100 44.83 -32.07 -0.75
C GLY A 100 46.16 -31.36 -0.85
#